data_AF-A0A535LA99-F1
#
_entry.id   AF-A0A535LA99-F1
#
_cell.length_a   1.000
_cell.length_b   1.000
_cell.length_c   1.000
_cell.angle_alpha   90.00
_cell.angle_beta   90.00
_cell.angle_gamma   90.00
#
_symmetry.space_group_name_H-M   'P 1'
#
loop_
_entity.id
_entity.type
_entity.pdbx_description
1 polymer ?
#
loop_
_entity_poly.entity_id
_entity_poly.type
_entity_poly.pdbx_seq_one_letter_code
_entity_poly.pdbx_strand_id
1 'polypeptide(L)'
;MWRIEQHVHGIEERASINFTPGIVPDFHGVALAWSRGMSLGGLLRRVDLAEGDLLMLLNQTIDLLQQVQSAVGQVLDARDVWEQDTPVLTEGITNERSAVANARNRAEQLVIQRERMERLRPMLAQASTSLLRGIIVQSRTVPSMAISISDEEIPLDAEEDIDTLRQQ
;
A
#
# COMPACT_ATOMS: atom_id res chain seq x y z
N MET A 1 6.92 -12.27 -6.46
CA MET A 1 7.67 -11.01 -6.29
C MET A 1 8.96 -11.03 -7.10
N TRP A 2 9.93 -11.88 -6.79
CA TRP A 2 11.20 -11.98 -7.51
C TRP A 2 11.08 -12.03 -9.04
N ARG A 3 10.16 -12.84 -9.59
CA ARG A 3 9.94 -12.89 -11.04
C ARG A 3 9.44 -11.58 -11.66
N ILE A 4 8.66 -10.79 -10.92
CA ILE A 4 8.14 -9.49 -11.41
C ILE A 4 9.26 -8.46 -11.34
N GLU A 5 10.00 -8.42 -10.23
CA GLU A 5 11.18 -7.57 -10.07
C GLU A 5 12.20 -7.80 -11.19
N GLN A 6 12.57 -9.06 -11.44
CA GLN A 6 13.47 -9.44 -12.53
C GLN A 6 12.93 -9.04 -13.91
N HIS A 7 11.61 -9.14 -14.11
CA HIS A 7 10.99 -8.73 -15.36
C HIS A 7 11.07 -7.21 -15.56
N VAL A 8 10.80 -6.44 -14.51
CA VAL A 8 10.92 -4.98 -14.52
C VAL A 8 12.36 -4.56 -14.74
N HIS A 9 13.33 -5.15 -14.03
CA HIS A 9 14.76 -4.89 -14.25
C HIS A 9 15.19 -5.16 -15.69
N GLY A 10 14.71 -6.25 -16.30
CA GLY A 10 14.99 -6.52 -17.71
C GLY A 10 14.40 -5.47 -18.66
N ILE A 11 13.26 -4.86 -18.32
CA ILE A 11 12.69 -3.73 -19.09
C ILE A 11 13.53 -2.47 -18.89
N GLU A 12 13.89 -2.15 -17.65
CA GLU A 12 14.71 -0.98 -17.29
C GLU A 12 16.08 -1.02 -17.97
N GLU A 13 16.72 -2.20 -17.99
CA GLU A 13 17.99 -2.43 -18.68
C GLU A 13 17.89 -2.13 -20.18
N ARG A 14 16.85 -2.66 -20.85
CA ARG A 14 16.62 -2.38 -22.28
C ARG A 14 16.30 -0.92 -22.57
N ALA A 15 15.72 -0.22 -21.60
CA ALA A 15 15.40 1.20 -21.70
C ALA A 15 16.56 2.11 -21.30
N SER A 16 17.70 1.57 -20.85
CA SER A 16 18.86 2.34 -20.37
C SER A 16 18.52 3.35 -19.28
N ILE A 17 17.59 2.98 -18.38
CA ILE A 17 17.23 3.80 -17.21
C ILE A 17 17.85 3.25 -15.93
N ASN A 18 17.95 4.11 -14.91
CA ASN A 18 18.48 3.72 -13.61
C ASN A 18 17.61 2.61 -12.99
N PHE A 19 18.27 1.59 -12.44
CA PHE A 19 17.59 0.46 -11.82
C PHE A 19 16.82 0.89 -10.58
N THR A 20 15.58 0.42 -10.48
CA THR A 20 14.82 0.55 -9.23
C THR A 20 15.50 -0.29 -8.15
N PRO A 21 15.88 0.30 -6.99
CA PRO A 21 16.41 -0.47 -5.88
C PRO A 21 15.35 -1.48 -5.44
N GLY A 22 15.75 -2.75 -5.38
CA GLY A 22 14.87 -3.88 -5.10
C GLY A 22 14.19 -3.81 -3.74
N ILE A 23 13.36 -4.81 -3.45
CA ILE A 23 12.61 -4.86 -2.20
C ILE A 23 13.57 -5.17 -1.05
N VAL A 24 13.67 -4.27 -0.06
CA VAL A 24 14.47 -4.47 1.14
C VAL A 24 13.83 -5.57 2.01
N PRO A 25 14.47 -6.75 2.16
CA PRO A 25 13.85 -7.86 2.86
C PRO A 25 13.63 -7.51 4.33
N ASP A 26 14.58 -6.90 5.01
CA ASP A 26 14.54 -6.75 6.47
C ASP A 26 13.37 -5.89 6.99
N PHE A 27 12.78 -5.06 6.13
CA PHE A 27 11.67 -4.19 6.48
C PHE A 27 10.37 -4.95 6.81
N HIS A 28 10.12 -6.13 6.22
CA HIS A 28 8.87 -6.88 6.47
C HIS A 28 8.73 -7.27 7.96
N GLY A 29 9.85 -7.53 8.64
CA GLY A 29 9.85 -7.89 10.06
C GLY A 29 9.45 -6.74 10.97
N VAL A 30 9.79 -5.51 10.58
CA VAL A 30 9.49 -4.28 11.30
C VAL A 30 7.99 -3.99 11.25
N ALA A 31 7.41 -3.94 10.06
CA ALA A 31 5.99 -3.70 9.86
C ALA A 31 5.13 -4.79 10.53
N LEU A 32 5.57 -6.06 10.48
CA LEU A 32 4.86 -7.15 11.17
C LEU A 32 4.94 -7.01 12.70
N ALA A 33 6.10 -6.71 13.26
CA ALA A 33 6.24 -6.51 14.70
C ALA A 33 5.40 -5.31 15.19
N TRP A 34 5.38 -4.23 14.42
CA TRP A 34 4.55 -3.05 14.68
C TRP A 34 3.06 -3.37 14.67
N SER A 35 2.56 -4.04 13.64
CA SER A 35 1.13 -4.41 13.54
C SER A 35 0.66 -5.38 14.64
N ARG A 36 1.60 -6.10 15.28
CA ARG A 36 1.36 -6.95 16.45
C ARG A 36 1.45 -6.20 17.78
N GLY A 37 1.67 -4.89 17.77
CA GLY A 37 1.70 -4.04 18.97
C GLY A 37 3.06 -3.91 19.64
N MET A 38 4.17 -4.22 18.95
CA MET A 38 5.50 -3.89 19.47
C MET A 38 5.63 -2.37 19.64
N SER A 39 6.18 -1.92 20.78
CA SER A 39 6.40 -0.49 21.02
C SER A 39 7.50 0.07 20.12
N LEU A 40 7.46 1.39 19.88
CA LEU A 40 8.46 2.07 19.05
C LEU A 40 9.87 1.89 19.61
N GLY A 41 10.06 2.07 20.92
CA GLY A 41 11.36 1.80 21.56
C GLY A 41 11.79 0.33 21.48
N GLY A 42 10.85 -0.61 21.35
CA GLY A 42 11.14 -2.03 21.08
C GLY A 42 11.63 -2.26 19.65
N LEU A 43 11.08 -1.53 18.68
CA LEU A 43 11.53 -1.56 17.29
C LEU A 43 12.91 -0.90 17.14
N LEU A 44 13.12 0.29 17.70
CA LEU A 44 14.40 1.03 17.59
C LEU A 44 15.60 0.27 18.15
N ARG A 45 15.40 -0.63 19.11
CA ARG A 45 16.46 -1.52 19.59
C ARG A 45 16.82 -2.66 18.62
N ARG A 46 15.99 -2.90 17.61
CA ARG A 46 16.11 -4.03 16.66
C ARG A 46 16.48 -3.57 15.25
N VAL A 47 16.30 -2.29 14.94
CA VAL A 47 16.65 -1.70 13.66
C VAL A 47 17.58 -0.52 13.84
N ASP A 48 18.57 -0.42 12.96
CA ASP A 48 19.50 0.70 12.91
C ASP A 48 18.90 1.84 12.06
N LEU A 49 17.80 2.43 12.56
CA LEU A 49 17.09 3.53 11.93
C LEU A 49 16.78 4.61 12.96
N ALA A 50 16.80 5.88 12.51
CA ALA A 50 16.30 6.97 13.32
C ALA A 50 14.79 6.83 13.55
N GLU A 51 14.31 7.35 14.68
CA GLU A 51 12.89 7.30 15.05
C GLU A 51 11.97 7.91 13.97
N GLY A 52 12.33 9.10 13.48
CA GLY A 52 11.58 9.78 12.44
C GLY A 52 11.50 8.98 11.14
N ASP A 53 12.62 8.37 10.72
CA ASP A 53 12.67 7.55 9.51
C ASP A 53 11.78 6.31 9.64
N LEU A 54 11.81 5.66 10.81
CA LEU A 54 10.97 4.50 11.07
C LEU A 54 9.47 4.85 11.01
N LEU A 55 9.07 5.95 11.64
CA LEU A 55 7.67 6.41 11.60
C LEU A 55 7.25 6.82 10.18
N MET A 56 8.12 7.52 9.45
CA MET A 56 7.89 7.90 8.06
C MET A 56 7.70 6.67 7.17
N LEU A 57 8.57 5.65 7.30
CA LEU A 57 8.46 4.41 6.54
C LEU A 57 7.18 3.63 6.88
N LEU A 58 6.76 3.59 8.15
CA LEU A 58 5.50 2.97 8.55
C LEU A 58 4.30 3.68 7.93
N ASN A 59 4.30 5.01 7.91
CA ASN A 59 3.25 5.81 7.26
C ASN A 59 3.20 5.55 5.75
N GLN A 60 4.35 5.61 5.08
CA GLN A 60 4.43 5.28 3.65
C GLN A 60 3.94 3.86 3.35
N THR A 61 4.22 2.90 4.24
CA THR A 61 3.74 1.52 4.10
C THR A 61 2.21 1.45 4.21
N ILE A 62 1.62 2.19 5.16
CA ILE A 62 0.17 2.29 5.33
C ILE A 62 -0.47 2.89 4.07
N ASP A 63 0.11 3.97 3.56
CA ASP A 63 -0.38 4.65 2.35
C ASP A 63 -0.32 3.72 1.13
N LEU A 64 0.79 3.00 0.94
CA LEU A 64 0.92 2.02 -0.14
C LEU A 64 -0.12 0.91 -0.04
N LEU A 65 -0.38 0.38 1.17
CA LEU A 65 -1.42 -0.64 1.36
C LEU A 65 -2.81 -0.10 0.98
N GLN A 66 -3.12 1.15 1.32
CA GLN A 66 -4.38 1.81 0.97
C GLN A 66 -4.48 2.09 -0.54
N GLN A 67 -3.39 2.52 -1.17
CA GLN A 67 -3.32 2.71 -2.62
C GLN A 67 -3.55 1.40 -3.37
N VAL A 68 -2.90 0.31 -2.96
CA VAL A 68 -3.10 -1.02 -3.56
C VAL A 68 -4.52 -1.51 -3.32
N GLN A 69 -5.08 -1.32 -2.12
CA GLN A 69 -6.48 -1.66 -1.83
C GLN A 69 -7.44 -0.90 -2.75
N SER A 70 -7.19 0.40 -2.96
CA SER A 70 -7.99 1.24 -3.87
C SER A 70 -7.88 0.76 -5.31
N ALA A 71 -6.67 0.49 -5.80
CA ALA A 71 -6.45 -0.04 -7.15
C ALA A 71 -7.14 -1.39 -7.37
N VAL A 72 -7.08 -2.30 -6.39
CA VAL A 72 -7.83 -3.56 -6.44
C VAL A 72 -9.34 -3.31 -6.51
N GLY A 73 -9.85 -2.36 -5.74
CA GLY A 73 -11.25 -1.94 -5.79
C GLY A 73 -11.65 -1.42 -7.18
N GLN A 74 -10.86 -0.51 -7.75
CA GLN A 74 -11.11 0.05 -9.08
C GLN A 74 -11.15 -1.03 -10.16
N VAL A 75 -10.22 -1.99 -10.14
CA VAL A 75 -10.21 -3.10 -11.11
C VAL A 75 -11.42 -4.02 -10.92
N LEU A 76 -11.84 -4.30 -9.69
CA LEU A 76 -13.05 -5.10 -9.43
C LEU A 76 -14.33 -4.40 -9.93
N ASP A 77 -14.37 -3.07 -9.85
CA ASP A 77 -15.52 -2.27 -10.27
C ASP A 77 -15.53 -2.00 -11.78
N ALA A 78 -14.39 -2.14 -12.47
CA ALA A 78 -14.23 -1.96 -13.91
C ALA A 78 -14.85 -3.11 -14.72
N ARG A 79 -16.13 -2.96 -15.10
CA ARG A 79 -16.90 -3.99 -15.85
C ARG A 79 -16.23 -4.41 -17.16
N ASP A 80 -15.63 -3.46 -17.86
CA ASP A 80 -14.93 -3.67 -19.13
C ASP A 80 -13.74 -4.63 -19.03
N VAL A 81 -13.09 -4.74 -17.85
CA VAL A 81 -12.03 -5.71 -17.60
C VAL A 81 -12.57 -7.15 -17.55
N TRP A 82 -13.80 -7.31 -17.06
CA TRP A 82 -14.42 -8.62 -16.81
C TRP A 82 -15.35 -9.08 -17.93
N GLU A 83 -15.86 -8.16 -18.75
CA GLU A 83 -16.83 -8.41 -19.82
C GLU A 83 -16.18 -8.54 -21.22
N GLN A 84 -14.85 -8.66 -21.33
CA GLN A 84 -14.17 -8.93 -22.62
C GLN A 84 -14.48 -10.34 -23.13
N ASP A 85 -15.65 -10.49 -23.77
CA ASP A 85 -16.25 -11.79 -24.07
C ASP A 85 -16.45 -12.05 -25.57
N THR A 86 -15.93 -11.21 -26.47
CA THR A 86 -16.10 -11.48 -27.91
C THR A 86 -14.83 -12.08 -28.49
N PRO A 87 -14.78 -13.40 -28.77
CA PRO A 87 -13.77 -13.93 -29.66
C PRO A 87 -13.98 -13.22 -31.01
N VAL A 88 -13.07 -12.31 -31.35
CA VAL A 88 -12.98 -11.81 -32.72
C VAL A 88 -12.60 -13.02 -33.55
N LEU A 89 -13.59 -13.57 -34.26
CA LEU A 89 -13.37 -14.56 -35.31
C LEU A 89 -12.59 -13.83 -36.41
N THR A 90 -11.28 -13.71 -36.26
CA THR A 90 -10.42 -13.38 -37.39
C THR A 90 -10.54 -14.53 -38.36
N GLU A 91 -11.14 -14.26 -39.52
CA GLU A 91 -11.21 -15.17 -40.66
C GLU A 91 -9.80 -15.70 -40.98
N GLY A 92 -9.47 -16.90 -40.50
CA GLY A 92 -8.17 -17.49 -40.77
C GLY A 92 -7.73 -18.57 -39.77
N ILE A 93 -8.02 -19.83 -40.10
CA ILE A 93 -7.22 -21.02 -39.75
C ILE A 93 -7.25 -21.51 -38.28
N THR A 94 -7.92 -20.85 -37.33
CA THR A 94 -8.13 -21.45 -36.00
C THR A 94 -9.35 -22.39 -35.99
N ASN A 95 -9.10 -23.68 -35.78
CA ASN A 95 -10.09 -24.73 -35.58
C ASN A 95 -11.14 -24.28 -34.53
N GLU A 96 -12.41 -24.14 -34.92
CA GLU A 96 -13.49 -23.55 -34.09
C GLU A 96 -13.56 -24.16 -32.68
N ARG A 97 -13.33 -25.48 -32.58
CA ARG A 97 -13.26 -26.20 -31.30
C ARG A 97 -12.15 -25.69 -30.38
N SER A 98 -10.99 -25.33 -30.93
CA SER A 98 -9.88 -24.77 -30.16
C SER A 98 -10.15 -23.33 -29.72
N ALA A 99 -10.83 -22.54 -30.56
CA ALA A 99 -11.21 -21.16 -30.20
C ALA A 99 -12.21 -21.15 -29.03
N VAL A 100 -13.22 -22.02 -29.06
CA VAL A 100 -14.20 -22.18 -27.98
C VAL A 100 -13.55 -22.69 -26.69
N ALA A 101 -12.66 -23.69 -26.78
CA ALA A 101 -11.92 -24.20 -25.62
C ALA A 101 -11.02 -23.13 -24.98
N ASN A 102 -10.33 -22.33 -25.80
CA ASN A 102 -9.49 -21.24 -25.31
C ASN A 102 -10.30 -20.12 -24.65
N ALA A 103 -11.45 -19.75 -25.22
CA ALA A 103 -12.36 -18.77 -24.63
C ALA A 103 -12.88 -19.24 -23.26
N ARG A 104 -13.28 -20.52 -23.15
CA ARG A 104 -13.71 -21.11 -21.88
C ARG A 104 -12.60 -21.10 -20.83
N ASN A 105 -11.39 -21.54 -21.18
CA ASN A 105 -10.25 -21.53 -20.27
C ASN A 105 -9.93 -20.10 -19.78
N ARG A 106 -10.04 -19.10 -20.66
CA ARG A 106 -9.85 -17.68 -20.29
C ARG A 106 -10.92 -17.19 -19.34
N ALA A 107 -12.19 -17.50 -19.61
CA ALA A 107 -13.30 -17.15 -18.73
C ALA A 107 -13.11 -17.76 -17.32
N GLU A 108 -12.72 -19.04 -17.25
CA GLU A 108 -12.41 -19.72 -15.99
C GLU A 108 -11.24 -19.03 -15.25
N GLN A 109 -10.18 -18.60 -15.97
CA GLN A 109 -9.07 -17.85 -15.38
C GLN A 109 -9.49 -16.48 -14.84
N LEU A 110 -10.35 -15.74 -15.55
CA LEU A 110 -10.86 -14.44 -15.13
C LEU A 110 -11.70 -14.56 -13.85
N VAL A 111 -12.53 -15.59 -13.75
CA VAL A 111 -13.29 -15.90 -12.52
C VAL A 111 -12.34 -16.14 -11.35
N ILE A 112 -11.32 -16.99 -11.52
CA ILE A 112 -10.32 -17.26 -10.47
C ILE A 112 -9.57 -15.99 -10.07
N GLN A 113 -9.20 -15.12 -11.03
CA GLN A 113 -8.52 -13.86 -10.74
C GLN A 113 -9.41 -12.90 -9.96
N ARG A 114 -10.68 -12.76 -10.37
CA ARG A 114 -11.67 -11.94 -9.67
C ARG A 114 -11.84 -12.39 -8.21
N GLU A 115 -12.07 -13.68 -7.98
CA GLU A 115 -12.20 -14.25 -6.63
C GLU A 115 -10.95 -14.01 -5.77
N ARG A 116 -9.76 -14.03 -6.37
CA ARG A 116 -8.52 -13.70 -5.65
C ARG A 116 -8.48 -12.22 -5.27
N MET A 117 -8.85 -11.33 -6.17
CA MET A 117 -8.88 -9.89 -5.92
C MET A 117 -9.93 -9.51 -4.86
N GLU A 118 -11.12 -10.13 -4.92
CA GLU A 118 -12.18 -9.98 -3.91
C GLU A 118 -11.71 -10.41 -2.52
N ARG A 119 -10.91 -11.49 -2.43
CA ARG A 119 -10.29 -11.93 -1.18
C ARG A 119 -9.15 -11.01 -0.70
N LEU A 120 -8.36 -10.47 -1.62
CA LEU A 120 -7.22 -9.61 -1.28
C LEU A 120 -7.65 -8.25 -0.72
N ARG A 121 -8.72 -7.65 -1.25
CA ARG A 121 -9.19 -6.32 -0.84
C ARG A 121 -9.38 -6.17 0.69
N PRO A 122 -10.12 -7.04 1.39
CA PRO A 122 -10.26 -6.93 2.85
C PRO A 122 -8.97 -7.23 3.61
N MET A 123 -8.10 -8.10 3.08
CA MET A 123 -6.80 -8.39 3.72
C MET A 123 -5.88 -7.17 3.72
N LEU A 124 -5.85 -6.41 2.62
CA LEU A 124 -5.10 -5.15 2.52
C LEU A 124 -5.64 -4.10 3.49
N ALA A 125 -6.96 -3.97 3.58
CA ALA A 125 -7.62 -3.08 4.54
C ALA A 125 -7.28 -3.44 5.99
N GLN A 126 -7.31 -4.73 6.32
CA GLN A 126 -6.97 -5.25 7.64
C GLN A 126 -5.48 -4.99 7.97
N ALA A 127 -4.57 -5.19 7.02
CA ALA A 127 -3.15 -4.93 7.20
C ALA A 127 -2.89 -3.44 7.50
N SER A 128 -3.48 -2.53 6.71
CA SER A 128 -3.38 -1.08 6.94
C SER A 128 -3.93 -0.69 8.32
N THR A 129 -5.11 -1.17 8.67
CA THR A 129 -5.74 -0.91 9.99
C THR A 129 -4.87 -1.39 11.15
N SER A 130 -4.23 -2.56 10.99
CA SER A 130 -3.38 -3.13 12.04
C SER A 130 -2.12 -2.31 12.28
N LEU A 131 -1.52 -1.75 11.22
CA LEU A 131 -0.40 -0.84 11.31
C LEU A 131 -0.80 0.52 11.94
N LEU A 132 -1.96 1.06 11.56
CA LEU A 132 -2.50 2.30 12.14
C LEU A 132 -2.75 2.19 13.65
N ARG A 133 -3.23 1.03 14.12
CA ARG A 133 -3.43 0.80 15.57
C ARG A 133 -2.14 0.96 16.37
N GLY A 134 -1.00 0.53 15.83
CA GLY A 134 0.31 0.73 16.48
C GLY A 134 0.61 2.21 16.72
N ILE A 135 0.28 3.07 15.74
CA ILE A 135 0.48 4.52 15.82
C ILE A 135 -0.41 5.14 16.89
N ILE A 136 -1.70 4.76 16.91
CA ILE A 136 -2.67 5.29 17.89
C ILE A 136 -2.31 4.85 19.32
N VAL A 137 -1.84 3.60 19.50
CA VAL A 137 -1.41 3.12 20.81
C VAL A 137 -0.18 3.91 21.28
N GLN A 138 0.77 4.20 20.38
CA GLN A 138 1.95 4.98 20.74
C GLN A 138 1.62 6.44 21.06
N SER A 139 0.76 7.10 20.28
CA SER A 139 0.38 8.50 20.54
C SER A 139 -0.29 8.69 21.89
N ARG A 140 -1.00 7.66 22.38
CA ARG A 140 -1.61 7.64 23.72
C ARG A 140 -0.63 7.33 24.86
N THR A 141 0.56 6.80 24.55
CA THR A 141 1.62 6.53 25.54
C THR A 141 2.63 7.67 25.69
N VAL A 142 2.58 8.67 24.81
CA VAL A 142 3.27 9.94 25.03
C VAL A 142 2.32 10.81 25.87
N PRO A 143 2.58 11.05 27.17
CA PRO A 143 1.83 12.07 27.88
C PRO A 143 2.04 13.37 27.13
N SER A 144 0.95 14.06 26.78
CA SER A 144 1.02 15.45 26.33
C SER A 144 1.97 16.18 27.27
N MET A 145 2.99 16.84 26.74
CA MET A 145 3.84 17.75 27.51
C MET A 145 2.96 18.91 27.98
N ALA A 146 2.21 18.69 29.06
CA ALA A 146 1.77 19.76 29.93
C ALA A 146 3.05 20.30 30.58
N ILE A 147 3.59 21.37 30.00
CA ILE A 147 4.63 22.14 30.65
C ILE A 147 3.95 22.82 31.84
N SER A 148 4.21 22.32 33.06
CA SER A 148 3.87 23.05 34.27
C SER A 148 4.85 24.21 34.44
N ILE A 149 4.61 25.33 33.77
CA ILE A 149 5.18 26.61 34.18
C ILE A 149 4.19 27.18 35.18
N SER A 150 4.52 27.02 36.47
CA SER A 150 3.92 27.77 37.58
C SER A 150 2.38 27.90 37.56
N ASP A 151 1.69 26.86 38.03
CA ASP A 151 0.31 26.91 38.54
C ASP A 151 -0.79 27.53 37.65
N GLU A 152 -0.64 27.53 36.33
CA GLU A 152 -1.74 27.88 35.42
C GLU A 152 -1.76 26.96 34.20
N GLU A 153 -2.79 26.10 34.11
CA GLU A 153 -3.08 25.31 32.92
C GLU A 153 -3.65 26.24 31.83
N ILE A 154 -2.81 26.65 30.88
CA ILE A 154 -3.26 27.39 29.69
C ILE A 154 -3.55 26.39 28.57
N PRO A 155 -4.81 26.26 28.11
CA PRO A 155 -5.13 25.47 26.92
C PRO A 155 -4.48 26.12 25.69
N LEU A 156 -3.66 25.35 24.97
CA LEU A 156 -3.19 25.74 23.65
C LEU A 156 -4.33 25.50 22.65
N ASP A 157 -5.20 26.50 22.49
CA ASP A 157 -6.07 26.57 21.33
C ASP A 157 -5.18 26.73 20.08
N ALA A 158 -5.31 25.76 19.18
CA ALA A 158 -4.86 25.89 17.81
C ALA A 158 -5.85 26.80 17.05
N GLU A 159 -5.35 27.43 15.98
CA GLU A 159 -5.99 28.44 15.10
C GLU A 159 -5.64 29.89 15.53
N GLU A 160 -5.03 30.74 14.71
CA GLU A 160 -5.23 30.97 13.27
C GLU A 160 -3.96 31.59 12.65
N ASP A 161 -3.54 31.05 11.51
CA ASP A 161 -2.52 31.62 10.63
C ASP A 161 -3.20 32.72 9.79
N ILE A 162 -3.00 34.00 10.14
CA ILE A 162 -3.39 35.13 9.28
C ILE A 162 -2.14 35.87 8.82
N ASP A 163 -1.50 35.28 7.83
CA ASP A 163 -0.55 35.95 6.97
C ASP A 163 -1.34 36.91 6.05
N THR A 164 -1.44 38.19 6.44
CA THR A 164 -1.82 39.27 5.49
C THR A 164 -0.70 40.29 5.38
N LEU A 165 0.11 40.02 4.36
CA LEU A 165 1.01 40.92 3.63
C LEU A 165 0.47 42.36 3.44
N ARG A 166 1.43 43.30 3.55
CA ARG A 166 1.59 44.53 2.73
C ARG A 166 0.60 45.68 2.96
N GLN A 167 1.11 46.84 3.39
CA GLN A 167 1.67 47.94 2.55
C GLN A 167 1.44 49.32 3.20
N GLN A 168 2.53 50.12 3.19
CA GLN A 168 2.65 51.57 3.39
C GLN A 168 2.72 52.11 4.83
#